data_AF-A0A5J4QG51-F1
#
_entry.id   AF-A0A5J4QG51-F1
#
_cell.length_a   1.000
_cell.length_b   1.000
_cell.length_c   1.000
_cell.angle_alpha   90.00
_cell.angle_beta   90.00
_cell.angle_gamma   90.00
#
_symmetry.space_group_name_H-M   'P 1'
#
loop_
_entity.id
_entity.type
_entity.pdbx_description
1 polymer ?
#
loop_
_entity_poly.entity_id
_entity_poly.type
_entity_poly.pdbx_seq_one_letter_code
_entity_poly.pdbx_strand_id
1 'polypeptide(L)'
;MKTLFFCAALFVGLFAYDKNTKKDKERTTPPPAAISTEDNTRSIREFGVTPENSPEENRKNLQKAIDWASIRGAALHVEPSDEPYHIAGGVILKKNASLIGDNGPTPRGTRHPIKAQPVGSVFKITDKENVFITVEAATQIKGIQFWYPEQTLTIPSKIIPYPATIQVSQTSSAQGIYLSCLTFYGEYLAMDFKANPSNPCELMLFEHCYGYPLSGEFIRIDYCYDIPRVLHCHVNPAIQ
;
A
#
# COMPACT_ATOMS: atom_id res chain seq x y z
N MET A 1 -34.48 38.13 59.11
CA MET A 1 -34.83 37.76 60.49
C MET A 1 -36.06 36.87 60.50
N LYS A 2 -35.87 35.55 60.68
CA LYS A 2 -36.73 34.66 61.47
C LYS A 2 -36.00 33.32 61.56
N THR A 3 -35.17 33.26 62.59
CA THR A 3 -34.45 32.11 63.12
C THR A 3 -35.48 31.15 63.74
N LEU A 4 -35.31 29.84 63.57
CA LEU A 4 -35.81 28.90 64.57
C LEU A 4 -34.82 27.75 64.73
N PHE A 5 -34.40 27.59 65.98
CA PHE A 5 -33.58 26.54 66.56
C PHE A 5 -34.17 25.14 66.33
N PHE A 6 -33.34 24.10 66.27
CA PHE A 6 -33.52 22.96 67.17
C PHE A 6 -32.23 22.17 67.44
N CYS A 7 -32.11 21.76 68.69
CA CYS A 7 -30.98 21.13 69.36
C CYS A 7 -30.74 19.67 68.97
N ALA A 8 -29.50 19.25 69.24
CA ALA A 8 -28.97 17.90 69.18
C ALA A 8 -29.60 16.91 70.19
N ALA A 9 -29.57 15.62 69.85
CA ALA A 9 -29.31 14.53 70.79
C ALA A 9 -28.86 13.27 70.05
N LEU A 10 -27.72 12.71 70.50
CA LEU A 10 -27.23 11.37 70.19
C LEU A 10 -28.20 10.30 70.73
N PHE A 11 -28.32 9.17 70.02
CA PHE A 11 -28.57 7.88 70.66
C PHE A 11 -27.83 6.75 69.95
N VAL A 12 -27.18 5.93 70.77
CA VAL A 12 -26.33 4.79 70.44
C VAL A 12 -27.20 3.58 70.06
N GLY A 13 -26.77 2.81 69.05
CA GLY A 13 -27.35 1.52 68.71
C GLY A 13 -26.29 0.58 68.15
N LEU A 14 -25.88 -0.38 68.99
CA LEU A 14 -24.91 -1.44 68.72
C LEU A 14 -25.65 -2.64 68.09
N PHE A 15 -25.30 -3.12 66.90
CA PHE A 15 -25.67 -4.47 66.46
C PHE A 15 -24.62 -5.12 65.55
N ALA A 16 -24.06 -6.20 66.10
CA ALA A 16 -23.59 -7.45 65.52
C ALA A 16 -23.09 -7.49 64.07
N TYR A 17 -21.82 -7.84 63.94
CA TYR A 17 -21.15 -8.33 62.73
C TYR A 17 -21.60 -9.76 62.41
N ASP A 18 -22.41 -9.93 61.35
CA ASP A 18 -22.78 -11.23 60.80
C ASP A 18 -21.89 -11.56 59.58
N LYS A 19 -21.03 -12.57 59.73
CA LYS A 19 -20.23 -13.15 58.65
C LYS A 19 -21.11 -14.16 57.92
N ASN A 20 -21.83 -13.70 56.91
CA ASN A 20 -22.51 -14.59 55.98
C ASN A 20 -22.01 -14.37 54.54
N THR A 21 -21.18 -15.32 54.11
CA THR A 21 -20.53 -15.40 52.80
C THR A 21 -21.56 -15.62 51.69
N LYS A 22 -21.88 -14.58 50.93
CA LYS A 22 -22.39 -14.74 49.56
C LYS A 22 -21.19 -14.75 48.61
N LYS A 23 -20.90 -15.92 48.04
CA LYS A 23 -20.06 -16.05 46.85
C LYS A 23 -20.82 -15.42 45.69
N ASP A 24 -20.42 -14.23 45.28
CA ASP A 24 -20.83 -13.69 43.99
C ASP A 24 -20.32 -14.64 42.90
N LYS A 25 -21.24 -15.33 42.23
CA LYS A 25 -20.93 -16.05 41.00
C LYS A 25 -20.63 -14.99 39.95
N GLU A 26 -19.35 -14.71 39.77
CA GLU A 26 -18.81 -13.96 38.65
C GLU A 26 -19.39 -14.56 37.36
N ARG A 27 -20.27 -13.79 36.70
CA ARG A 27 -20.82 -14.14 35.41
C ARG A 27 -19.69 -13.93 34.40
N THR A 28 -18.88 -14.96 34.21
CA THR A 28 -17.87 -14.99 33.14
C THR A 28 -18.62 -14.86 31.82
N THR A 29 -18.60 -13.65 31.26
CA THR A 29 -18.91 -13.44 29.86
C THR A 29 -17.98 -14.35 29.06
N PRO A 30 -18.49 -15.18 28.14
CA PRO A 30 -17.59 -15.93 27.26
C PRO A 30 -16.68 -14.91 26.56
N PRO A 31 -15.39 -15.22 26.37
CA PRO A 31 -14.51 -14.37 25.59
C PRO A 31 -15.21 -14.08 24.25
N PRO A 32 -15.08 -12.86 23.70
CA PRO A 32 -15.60 -12.59 22.36
C PRO A 32 -15.08 -13.71 21.45
N ALA A 33 -16.01 -14.34 20.72
CA ALA A 33 -15.63 -15.34 19.73
C ALA A 33 -14.49 -14.77 18.90
N ALA A 34 -13.38 -15.51 18.80
CA ALA A 34 -12.31 -15.15 17.89
C ALA A 34 -12.97 -14.92 16.53
N ILE A 35 -13.01 -13.67 16.08
CA ILE A 35 -13.37 -13.36 14.71
C ILE A 35 -12.33 -14.13 13.92
N SER A 36 -12.77 -15.18 13.22
CA SER A 36 -11.95 -15.77 12.18
C SER A 36 -11.64 -14.63 11.22
N THR A 37 -10.42 -14.12 11.28
CA THR A 37 -9.85 -13.23 10.28
C THR A 37 -9.73 -14.06 9.01
N GLU A 38 -10.85 -14.28 8.32
CA GLU A 38 -10.74 -14.56 6.89
C GLU A 38 -10.02 -13.33 6.33
N ASP A 39 -8.77 -13.54 5.94
CA ASP A 39 -7.97 -12.55 5.26
C ASP A 39 -8.75 -12.18 4.00
N ASN A 40 -9.42 -11.02 4.03
CA ASN A 40 -10.20 -10.51 2.89
C ASN A 40 -9.29 -10.16 1.70
N THR A 41 -7.97 -10.33 1.84
CA THR A 41 -6.99 -10.19 0.78
C THR A 41 -7.01 -11.42 -0.11
N ARG A 42 -7.23 -11.23 -1.42
CA ARG A 42 -7.15 -12.31 -2.40
C ARG A 42 -5.84 -12.29 -3.15
N SER A 43 -5.33 -13.46 -3.51
CA SER A 43 -4.13 -13.56 -4.32
C SER A 43 -4.39 -13.11 -5.76
N ILE A 44 -3.44 -12.40 -6.37
CA ILE A 44 -3.47 -12.14 -7.82
C ILE A 44 -3.39 -13.44 -8.64
N ARG A 45 -2.86 -14.54 -8.08
CA ARG A 45 -2.77 -15.84 -8.75
C ARG A 45 -4.14 -16.50 -8.93
N GLU A 46 -5.10 -16.22 -8.04
CA GLU A 46 -6.49 -16.67 -8.21
C GLU A 46 -7.14 -16.11 -9.48
N PHE A 47 -6.64 -14.97 -9.98
CA PHE A 47 -7.08 -14.35 -11.21
C PHE A 47 -6.21 -14.73 -12.42
N GLY A 48 -5.26 -15.65 -12.23
CA GLY A 48 -4.37 -16.16 -13.26
C GLY A 48 -3.16 -15.26 -13.54
N VAL A 49 -2.73 -14.41 -12.61
CA VAL A 49 -1.45 -13.70 -12.75
C VAL A 49 -0.32 -14.63 -12.30
N THR A 50 0.55 -15.06 -13.21
CA THR A 50 1.66 -15.99 -12.91
C THR A 50 2.95 -15.55 -13.61
N PRO A 51 4.15 -15.92 -13.10
CA PRO A 51 5.41 -15.54 -13.72
C PRO A 51 5.62 -16.05 -15.15
N GLU A 52 4.96 -17.15 -15.53
CA GLU A 52 5.12 -17.83 -16.83
C GLU A 52 4.30 -17.20 -17.96
N ASN A 53 3.29 -16.41 -17.61
CA ASN A 53 2.40 -15.79 -18.59
C ASN A 53 3.12 -14.72 -19.42
N SER A 54 2.57 -14.46 -20.60
CA SER A 54 2.97 -13.30 -21.39
C SER A 54 2.65 -11.98 -20.65
N PRO A 55 3.39 -10.88 -20.94
CA PRO A 55 3.14 -9.57 -20.34
C PRO A 55 1.70 -9.09 -20.52
N GLU A 56 1.14 -9.29 -21.71
CA GLU A 56 -0.21 -8.85 -22.08
C GLU A 56 -1.29 -9.66 -21.36
N GLU A 57 -1.05 -10.96 -21.18
CA GLU A 57 -1.95 -11.85 -20.45
C GLU A 57 -1.98 -11.50 -18.96
N ASN A 58 -0.81 -11.31 -18.34
CA ASN A 58 -0.74 -10.87 -16.95
C ASN A 58 -1.38 -9.50 -16.75
N ARG A 59 -1.19 -8.55 -17.68
CA ARG A 59 -1.87 -7.25 -17.62
C ARG A 59 -3.39 -7.43 -17.62
N LYS A 60 -3.93 -8.27 -18.52
CA LYS A 60 -5.36 -8.58 -18.57
C LYS A 60 -5.86 -9.24 -17.28
N ASN A 61 -5.11 -10.19 -16.74
CA ASN A 61 -5.49 -10.92 -15.54
C ASN A 61 -5.41 -10.05 -14.28
N LEU A 62 -4.38 -9.22 -14.16
CA LEU A 62 -4.26 -8.24 -13.08
C LEU A 62 -5.38 -7.22 -13.14
N GLN A 63 -5.77 -6.74 -14.34
CA GLN A 63 -6.90 -5.84 -14.47
C GLN A 63 -8.22 -6.48 -14.00
N LYS A 64 -8.47 -7.77 -14.29
CA LYS A 64 -9.64 -8.49 -13.76
C LYS A 64 -9.64 -8.56 -12.23
N ALA A 65 -8.47 -8.80 -11.64
CA ALA A 65 -8.31 -8.83 -10.18
C ALA A 65 -8.66 -7.46 -9.58
N ILE A 66 -8.13 -6.38 -10.17
CA ILE A 66 -8.39 -5.00 -9.73
C ILE A 66 -9.87 -4.65 -9.88
N ASP A 67 -10.50 -5.04 -10.99
CA ASP A 67 -11.93 -4.81 -11.21
C ASP A 67 -12.79 -5.49 -10.14
N TRP A 68 -12.39 -6.70 -9.71
CA TRP A 68 -13.03 -7.40 -8.59
C TRP A 68 -12.83 -6.66 -7.25
N ALA A 69 -11.62 -6.16 -7.00
CA ALA A 69 -11.26 -5.50 -5.75
C ALA A 69 -11.91 -4.11 -5.59
N SER A 70 -11.98 -3.35 -6.68
CA SER A 70 -12.45 -1.94 -6.70
C SER A 70 -13.89 -1.78 -6.19
N ILE A 71 -14.80 -2.69 -6.55
CA ILE A 71 -16.19 -2.64 -6.08
C ILE A 71 -16.37 -3.12 -4.63
N ARG A 72 -15.30 -3.62 -4.00
CA ARG A 72 -15.29 -4.20 -2.65
C ARG A 72 -14.44 -3.42 -1.65
N GLY A 73 -13.64 -2.45 -2.11
CA GLY A 73 -12.62 -1.83 -1.27
C GLY A 73 -11.58 -2.85 -0.78
N ALA A 74 -11.31 -3.88 -1.59
CA ALA A 74 -10.48 -5.00 -1.18
C ALA A 74 -9.02 -4.82 -1.59
N ALA A 75 -8.15 -5.58 -0.93
CA ALA A 75 -6.74 -5.70 -1.28
C ALA A 75 -6.49 -6.98 -2.09
N LEU A 76 -5.51 -6.90 -2.99
CA LEU A 76 -4.96 -8.02 -3.73
C LEU A 76 -3.53 -8.28 -3.26
N HIS A 77 -3.25 -9.53 -2.91
CA HIS A 77 -1.95 -9.99 -2.50
C HIS A 77 -1.11 -10.37 -3.73
N VAL A 78 0.05 -9.72 -3.86
CA VAL A 78 1.08 -10.03 -4.84
C VAL A 78 2.02 -11.05 -4.21
N GLU A 79 1.65 -12.32 -4.31
CA GLU A 79 2.42 -13.41 -3.69
C GLU A 79 3.89 -13.40 -4.15
N PRO A 80 4.85 -13.65 -3.24
CA PRO A 80 6.24 -13.73 -3.61
C PRO A 80 6.54 -14.94 -4.52
N SER A 81 7.49 -14.77 -5.44
CA SER A 81 8.01 -15.84 -6.31
C SER A 81 9.52 -15.69 -6.53
N ASP A 82 10.21 -16.76 -6.89
CA ASP A 82 11.59 -16.74 -7.39
C ASP A 82 11.70 -16.18 -8.83
N GLU A 83 10.58 -16.15 -9.56
CA GLU A 83 10.45 -15.48 -10.85
C GLU A 83 9.53 -14.25 -10.74
N PRO A 84 9.96 -13.07 -11.25
CA PRO A 84 9.11 -11.88 -11.22
C PRO A 84 7.93 -12.00 -12.18
N TYR A 85 6.78 -11.42 -11.83
CA TYR A 85 5.63 -11.37 -12.71
C TYR A 85 5.90 -10.41 -13.88
N HIS A 86 6.01 -10.93 -15.10
CA HIS A 86 6.18 -10.09 -16.28
C HIS A 86 4.83 -9.50 -16.69
N ILE A 87 4.68 -8.18 -16.64
CA ILE A 87 3.40 -7.51 -16.89
C ILE A 87 3.60 -6.31 -17.84
N ALA A 88 2.76 -6.23 -18.87
CA ALA A 88 2.71 -5.08 -19.77
C ALA A 88 2.12 -3.84 -19.08
N GLY A 89 2.49 -2.64 -19.51
CA GLY A 89 1.95 -1.40 -18.96
C GLY A 89 0.48 -1.16 -19.35
N GLY A 90 -0.10 -0.10 -18.81
CA GLY A 90 -1.50 0.28 -19.04
C GLY A 90 -2.46 -0.38 -18.05
N VAL A 91 -1.99 -0.80 -16.88
CA VAL A 91 -2.85 -1.25 -15.78
C VAL A 91 -3.48 -0.03 -15.12
N ILE A 92 -4.77 -0.09 -14.77
CA ILE A 92 -5.43 0.95 -13.98
C ILE A 92 -5.76 0.37 -12.61
N LEU A 93 -5.07 0.85 -11.57
CA LEU A 93 -5.44 0.60 -10.19
C LEU A 93 -6.68 1.45 -9.86
N LYS A 94 -7.84 0.85 -10.07
CA LYS A 94 -9.13 1.50 -9.91
C LYS A 94 -9.40 1.89 -8.47
N LYS A 95 -10.26 2.89 -8.32
CA LYS A 95 -10.68 3.45 -7.03
C LYS A 95 -11.01 2.35 -6.01
N ASN A 96 -10.56 2.53 -4.77
CA ASN A 96 -10.71 1.62 -3.63
C ASN A 96 -9.91 0.31 -3.67
N ALA A 97 -9.22 -0.02 -4.77
CA ALA A 97 -8.42 -1.24 -4.84
C ALA A 97 -7.01 -1.04 -4.26
N SER A 98 -6.48 -2.09 -3.64
CA SER A 98 -5.11 -2.10 -3.10
C SER A 98 -4.27 -3.25 -3.65
N LEU A 99 -2.97 -3.03 -3.85
CA LEU A 99 -1.97 -4.06 -4.16
C LEU A 99 -0.98 -4.17 -3.01
N ILE A 100 -0.87 -5.35 -2.40
CA ILE A 100 -0.03 -5.60 -1.22
C ILE A 100 0.94 -6.72 -1.54
N GLY A 101 2.23 -6.46 -1.41
CA GLY A 101 3.29 -7.46 -1.44
C GLY A 101 3.93 -7.64 -0.06
N ASP A 102 4.87 -8.57 0.00
CA ASP A 102 5.50 -9.02 1.25
C ASP A 102 6.81 -8.30 1.56
N ASN A 103 7.34 -7.53 0.62
CA ASN A 103 8.63 -6.87 0.81
C ASN A 103 8.48 -5.65 1.73
N GLY A 104 9.39 -5.52 2.69
CA GLY A 104 9.61 -4.24 3.35
C GLY A 104 10.40 -3.28 2.45
N PRO A 105 10.88 -2.17 3.01
CA PRO A 105 11.91 -1.33 2.39
C PRO A 105 13.14 -2.14 1.95
N THR A 106 13.36 -2.34 0.64
CA THR A 106 14.50 -3.11 0.12
C THR A 106 15.45 -2.24 -0.71
N PRO A 107 16.28 -1.35 -0.12
CA PRO A 107 17.17 -0.42 -0.84
C PRO A 107 18.20 -1.03 -1.80
N ARG A 108 18.31 -2.35 -1.96
CA ARG A 108 19.13 -3.01 -3.01
C ARG A 108 18.40 -4.17 -3.67
N GLY A 109 17.11 -4.25 -3.39
CA GLY A 109 16.29 -5.38 -3.67
C GLY A 109 16.67 -6.66 -3.00
N THR A 110 15.69 -7.54 -3.10
CA THR A 110 15.91 -8.97 -3.03
C THR A 110 16.78 -9.43 -4.20
N ARG A 111 17.41 -10.59 -4.06
CA ARG A 111 18.24 -11.16 -5.12
C ARG A 111 18.07 -12.67 -5.17
N HIS A 112 17.85 -13.21 -6.36
CA HIS A 112 17.88 -14.64 -6.59
C HIS A 112 19.30 -15.18 -6.28
N PRO A 113 19.46 -16.35 -5.65
CA PRO A 113 20.78 -16.90 -5.30
C PRO A 113 21.71 -17.22 -6.48
N ILE A 114 21.21 -17.15 -7.72
CA ILE A 114 21.90 -17.64 -8.93
C ILE A 114 21.67 -16.66 -10.08
N LYS A 115 20.40 -16.34 -10.38
CA LYS A 115 20.03 -15.41 -11.46
C LYS A 115 20.32 -13.97 -11.04
N ALA A 116 20.71 -13.13 -12.01
CA ALA A 116 20.87 -11.69 -11.81
C ALA A 116 19.51 -10.99 -11.87
N GLN A 117 18.61 -11.32 -10.94
CA GLN A 117 17.25 -10.76 -10.86
C GLN A 117 16.76 -10.66 -9.42
N PRO A 118 15.82 -9.76 -9.14
CA PRO A 118 15.07 -9.73 -7.88
C PRO A 118 14.05 -10.87 -7.75
N VAL A 119 13.61 -11.15 -6.53
CA VAL A 119 12.62 -12.18 -6.15
C VAL A 119 11.59 -11.60 -5.17
N GLY A 120 10.52 -12.32 -4.87
CA GLY A 120 9.46 -11.85 -3.98
C GLY A 120 8.31 -11.20 -4.74
N SER A 121 7.71 -10.15 -4.19
CA SER A 121 6.57 -9.44 -4.79
C SER A 121 7.07 -8.45 -5.84
N VAL A 122 7.47 -8.98 -7.01
CA VAL A 122 8.17 -8.22 -8.05
C VAL A 122 7.39 -8.19 -9.35
N PHE A 123 7.21 -6.99 -9.91
CA PHE A 123 6.79 -6.80 -11.30
C PHE A 123 8.01 -6.56 -12.20
N LYS A 124 8.16 -7.40 -13.22
CA LYS A 124 9.10 -7.21 -14.33
C LYS A 124 8.41 -6.45 -15.46
N ILE A 125 8.99 -5.32 -15.87
CA ILE A 125 8.38 -4.38 -16.80
C ILE A 125 9.32 -4.12 -17.97
N THR A 126 8.85 -4.38 -19.19
CA THR A 126 9.61 -4.15 -20.43
C THR A 126 8.86 -3.27 -21.42
N ASP A 127 7.63 -2.86 -21.10
CA ASP A 127 6.80 -2.00 -21.93
C ASP A 127 7.39 -0.58 -21.98
N LYS A 128 7.70 -0.12 -23.20
CA LYS A 128 8.34 1.19 -23.47
C LYS A 128 7.34 2.27 -23.85
N GLU A 129 6.09 1.90 -24.08
CA GLU A 129 5.07 2.78 -24.66
C GLU A 129 4.05 3.23 -23.61
N ASN A 130 3.71 2.35 -22.67
CA ASN A 130 2.68 2.62 -21.67
C ASN A 130 3.27 2.89 -20.28
N VAL A 131 2.65 3.83 -19.55
CA VAL A 131 2.77 3.91 -18.08
C VAL A 131 2.51 2.52 -17.51
N PHE A 132 3.29 2.05 -16.55
CA PHE A 132 3.06 0.71 -16.01
C PHE A 132 1.70 0.63 -15.31
N ILE A 133 1.47 1.45 -14.28
CA ILE A 133 0.20 1.51 -13.55
C ILE A 133 -0.29 2.95 -13.34
N THR A 134 -1.53 3.23 -13.73
CA THR A 134 -2.25 4.47 -13.41
C THR A 134 -3.07 4.26 -12.15
N VAL A 135 -2.98 5.15 -11.17
CA VAL A 135 -3.68 5.06 -9.88
C VAL A 135 -4.83 6.05 -9.78
N GLU A 136 -5.98 5.57 -9.32
CA GLU A 136 -7.16 6.38 -8.97
C GLU A 136 -7.22 6.66 -7.45
N ALA A 137 -8.25 7.39 -7.01
CA ALA A 137 -8.45 7.75 -5.61
C ALA A 137 -8.60 6.53 -4.68
N ALA A 138 -8.27 6.70 -3.39
CA ALA A 138 -8.42 5.68 -2.35
C ALA A 138 -7.74 4.36 -2.69
N THR A 139 -6.54 4.41 -3.26
CA THR A 139 -5.74 3.23 -3.63
C THR A 139 -4.52 3.09 -2.75
N GLN A 140 -4.04 1.86 -2.61
CA GLN A 140 -2.79 1.55 -1.93
C GLN A 140 -1.90 0.66 -2.79
N ILE A 141 -0.60 0.96 -2.81
CA ILE A 141 0.43 0.03 -3.27
C ILE A 141 1.45 -0.09 -2.16
N LYS A 142 1.65 -1.31 -1.66
CA LYS A 142 2.56 -1.56 -0.53
C LYS A 142 3.46 -2.75 -0.78
N GLY A 143 4.74 -2.62 -0.45
CA GLY A 143 5.66 -3.75 -0.31
C GLY A 143 5.96 -4.50 -1.60
N ILE A 144 6.01 -3.77 -2.71
CA ILE A 144 6.21 -4.29 -4.07
C ILE A 144 7.47 -3.69 -4.67
N GLN A 145 8.14 -4.51 -5.47
CA GLN A 145 9.33 -4.17 -6.24
C GLN A 145 8.99 -4.03 -7.73
N PHE A 146 9.53 -3.01 -8.40
CA PHE A 146 9.36 -2.76 -9.83
C PHE A 146 10.71 -2.83 -10.53
N TRP A 147 10.86 -3.74 -11.49
CA TRP A 147 12.13 -4.03 -12.15
C TRP A 147 12.05 -3.86 -13.66
N TYR A 148 12.92 -3.01 -14.20
CA TYR A 148 13.08 -2.76 -15.64
C TYR A 148 14.39 -3.41 -16.12
N PRO A 149 14.36 -4.70 -16.52
CA PRO A 149 15.57 -5.50 -16.77
C PRO A 149 16.39 -5.05 -17.99
N GLU A 150 15.78 -4.33 -18.93
CA GLU A 150 16.47 -3.89 -20.15
C GLU A 150 17.17 -2.53 -19.97
N GLN A 151 16.99 -1.88 -18.82
CA GLN A 151 17.62 -0.59 -18.57
C GLN A 151 19.14 -0.73 -18.47
N THR A 152 19.85 0.21 -19.08
CA THR A 152 21.31 0.26 -18.96
C THR A 152 21.74 0.89 -17.62
N LEU A 153 22.74 0.28 -16.98
CA LEU A 153 23.34 0.81 -15.74
C LEU A 153 24.66 1.55 -15.98
N THR A 154 25.27 1.37 -17.16
CA THR A 154 26.67 1.77 -17.39
C THR A 154 26.87 2.59 -18.66
N ILE A 155 25.87 2.70 -19.54
CA ILE A 155 26.00 3.39 -20.82
C ILE A 155 24.96 4.51 -20.91
N PRO A 156 25.28 5.75 -20.49
CA PRO A 156 24.32 6.85 -20.41
C PRO A 156 23.57 7.15 -21.72
N SER A 157 24.23 6.98 -22.88
CA SER A 157 23.62 7.21 -24.19
C SER A 157 22.58 6.16 -24.60
N LYS A 158 22.45 5.08 -23.84
CA LYS A 158 21.48 3.99 -24.07
C LYS A 158 20.36 3.95 -23.03
N ILE A 159 20.24 4.98 -22.18
CA ILE A 159 19.15 5.07 -21.21
C ILE A 159 17.82 5.00 -21.97
N ILE A 160 16.97 4.06 -21.58
CA ILE A 160 15.65 3.88 -22.14
C ILE A 160 14.69 4.81 -21.38
N PRO A 161 14.04 5.77 -22.04
CA PRO A 161 13.11 6.69 -21.40
C PRO A 161 11.74 6.03 -21.19
N TYR A 162 11.69 5.02 -20.31
CA TYR A 162 10.43 4.38 -19.94
C TYR A 162 9.39 5.40 -19.45
N PRO A 163 8.10 5.23 -19.78
CA PRO A 163 7.02 5.95 -19.11
C PRO A 163 7.07 5.73 -17.59
N ALA A 164 6.37 6.60 -16.86
CA ALA A 164 6.34 6.51 -15.39
C ALA A 164 5.92 5.12 -14.91
N THR A 165 6.55 4.62 -13.84
CA THR A 165 6.11 3.36 -13.23
C THR A 165 4.71 3.51 -12.63
N ILE A 166 4.49 4.56 -11.84
CA ILE A 166 3.20 4.87 -11.23
C ILE A 166 2.78 6.28 -11.68
N GLN A 167 1.60 6.42 -12.27
CA GLN A 167 1.06 7.73 -12.66
C GLN A 167 -0.30 7.99 -12.01
N VAL A 168 -0.57 9.23 -11.59
CA VAL A 168 -1.92 9.63 -11.17
C VAL A 168 -2.89 9.64 -12.34
N SER A 169 -4.14 9.26 -12.10
CA SER A 169 -5.21 9.37 -13.11
C SER A 169 -5.26 10.77 -13.73
N GLN A 170 -5.28 10.81 -15.06
CA GLN A 170 -5.40 12.04 -15.83
C GLN A 170 -6.86 12.37 -16.19
N THR A 171 -7.76 11.41 -15.97
CA THR A 171 -9.18 11.47 -16.35
C THR A 171 -10.13 11.62 -15.16
N SER A 172 -9.61 11.55 -13.93
CA SER A 172 -10.39 11.73 -12.70
C SER A 172 -9.53 12.35 -11.60
N SER A 173 -10.14 13.15 -10.73
CA SER A 173 -9.46 13.67 -9.54
C SER A 173 -9.08 12.52 -8.60
N ALA A 174 -7.90 12.61 -7.99
CA ALA A 174 -7.34 11.53 -7.18
C ALA A 174 -7.02 12.00 -5.76
N GLN A 175 -7.48 11.26 -4.75
CA GLN A 175 -7.21 11.60 -3.35
C GLN A 175 -7.02 10.36 -2.50
N GLY A 176 -6.27 10.48 -1.39
CA GLY A 176 -6.09 9.38 -0.45
C GLY A 176 -5.31 8.21 -1.04
N ILE A 177 -4.27 8.51 -1.82
CA ILE A 177 -3.37 7.50 -2.41
C ILE A 177 -2.24 7.23 -1.42
N TYR A 178 -1.99 5.95 -1.15
CA TYR A 178 -0.95 5.51 -0.23
C TYR A 178 0.05 4.56 -0.88
N LEU A 179 1.27 5.05 -1.07
CA LEU A 179 2.38 4.32 -1.66
C LEU A 179 3.44 4.08 -0.59
N SER A 180 3.70 2.81 -0.24
CA SER A 180 4.60 2.49 0.88
C SER A 180 5.51 1.29 0.63
N CYS A 181 6.74 1.34 1.16
CA CYS A 181 7.70 0.22 1.06
C CYS A 181 7.93 -0.24 -0.38
N LEU A 182 8.03 0.71 -1.32
CA LEU A 182 8.21 0.41 -2.74
C LEU A 182 9.69 0.47 -3.10
N THR A 183 10.15 -0.42 -3.97
CA THR A 183 11.49 -0.31 -4.56
C THR A 183 11.46 -0.36 -6.07
N PHE A 184 12.22 0.52 -6.71
CA PHE A 184 12.31 0.67 -8.16
C PHE A 184 13.76 0.36 -8.61
N TYR A 185 13.88 -0.40 -9.71
CA TYR A 185 15.16 -0.74 -10.34
C TYR A 185 15.10 -0.50 -11.84
N GLY A 186 15.99 0.34 -12.36
CA GLY A 186 16.10 0.64 -13.79
C GLY A 186 14.95 1.51 -14.33
N GLU A 187 14.10 2.04 -13.46
CA GLU A 187 13.07 2.98 -13.81
C GLU A 187 13.68 4.26 -14.40
N TYR A 188 13.03 4.83 -15.41
CA TYR A 188 13.37 6.17 -15.86
C TYR A 188 12.74 7.21 -14.94
N LEU A 189 11.44 7.09 -14.68
CA LEU A 189 10.66 7.92 -13.75
C LEU A 189 9.80 7.01 -12.87
N ALA A 190 9.94 7.11 -11.55
CA ALA A 190 9.22 6.22 -10.63
C ALA A 190 7.75 6.63 -10.46
N MET A 191 7.49 7.88 -10.04
CA MET A 191 6.16 8.33 -9.63
C MET A 191 5.82 9.68 -10.28
N ASP A 192 4.80 9.68 -11.14
CA ASP A 192 4.31 10.85 -11.86
C ASP A 192 2.92 11.28 -11.35
N PHE A 193 2.93 12.23 -10.43
CA PHE A 193 1.74 12.85 -9.86
C PHE A 193 1.58 14.29 -10.35
N LYS A 194 2.05 14.58 -11.56
CA LYS A 194 1.61 15.74 -12.32
C LYS A 194 0.17 15.52 -12.78
N ALA A 195 -0.78 16.01 -12.01
CA ALA A 195 -2.20 15.85 -12.30
C ALA A 195 -2.62 16.76 -13.47
N ASN A 196 -3.73 16.41 -14.11
CA ASN A 196 -4.39 17.32 -15.04
C ASN A 196 -5.05 18.46 -14.22
N PRO A 197 -4.95 19.74 -14.62
CA PRO A 197 -5.57 20.86 -13.89
C PRO A 197 -7.07 20.69 -13.63
N SER A 198 -7.79 20.02 -14.55
CA SER A 198 -9.22 19.72 -14.43
C SER A 198 -9.52 18.52 -13.53
N ASN A 199 -8.49 17.74 -13.18
CA ASN A 199 -8.57 16.52 -12.37
C ASN A 199 -7.44 16.53 -11.31
N PRO A 200 -7.49 17.43 -10.33
CA PRO A 200 -6.41 17.59 -9.36
C PRO A 200 -6.16 16.36 -8.49
N CYS A 201 -4.99 16.33 -7.85
CA CYS A 201 -4.65 15.33 -6.85
C CYS A 201 -4.49 15.94 -5.44
N GLU A 202 -4.78 15.17 -4.38
CA GLU A 202 -4.64 15.63 -2.99
C GLU A 202 -4.46 14.48 -2.00
N LEU A 203 -4.08 14.78 -0.75
CA LEU A 203 -4.02 13.80 0.35
C LEU A 203 -3.20 12.53 0.05
N MET A 204 -2.04 12.70 -0.60
CA MET A 204 -1.20 11.56 -0.98
C MET A 204 -0.07 11.35 0.00
N LEU A 205 0.24 10.08 0.26
CA LEU A 205 1.33 9.67 1.12
C LEU A 205 2.26 8.72 0.37
N PHE A 206 3.52 9.14 0.29
CA PHE A 206 4.64 8.35 -0.20
C PHE A 206 5.55 8.08 0.98
N GLU A 207 5.77 6.83 1.35
CA GLU A 207 6.70 6.53 2.42
C GLU A 207 7.55 5.29 2.21
N HIS A 208 8.81 5.38 2.63
CA HIS A 208 9.75 4.27 2.48
C HIS A 208 9.83 3.77 1.02
N CYS A 209 9.86 4.69 0.06
CA CYS A 209 10.08 4.39 -1.34
C CYS A 209 11.57 4.56 -1.71
N TYR A 210 12.11 3.61 -2.45
CA TYR A 210 13.54 3.50 -2.75
C TYR A 210 13.76 3.39 -4.25
N GLY A 211 14.67 4.17 -4.81
CA GLY A 211 14.98 4.07 -6.24
C GLY A 211 16.17 4.93 -6.65
N TYR A 212 16.47 4.90 -7.94
CA TYR A 212 17.45 5.77 -8.56
C TYR A 212 17.00 6.04 -10.01
N PRO A 213 16.05 6.97 -10.17
CA PRO A 213 15.40 7.22 -11.45
C PRO A 213 16.40 7.83 -12.42
N LEU A 214 16.54 7.22 -13.60
CA LEU A 214 17.51 7.67 -14.59
C LEU A 214 17.13 8.98 -15.30
N SER A 215 15.89 9.45 -15.13
CA SER A 215 15.46 10.80 -15.52
C SER A 215 16.01 11.90 -14.60
N GLY A 216 16.49 11.54 -13.40
CA GLY A 216 16.82 12.49 -12.33
C GLY A 216 15.62 12.91 -11.49
N GLU A 217 14.42 12.40 -11.78
CA GLU A 217 13.18 12.75 -11.08
C GLU A 217 12.54 11.52 -10.45
N PHE A 218 12.43 11.50 -9.13
CA PHE A 218 11.86 10.36 -8.40
C PHE A 218 10.35 10.46 -8.24
N ILE A 219 9.89 11.61 -7.76
CA ILE A 219 8.47 11.91 -7.59
C ILE A 219 8.22 13.28 -8.22
N ARG A 220 7.37 13.34 -9.24
CA ARG A 220 6.83 14.60 -9.79
C ARG A 220 5.48 14.86 -9.15
N ILE A 221 5.23 16.08 -8.66
CA ILE A 221 3.94 16.48 -8.11
C ILE A 221 3.60 17.85 -8.69
N ASP A 222 2.43 17.98 -9.31
CA ASP A 222 1.92 19.23 -9.87
C ASP A 222 0.38 19.19 -9.89
N TYR A 223 -0.26 20.36 -9.85
CA TYR A 223 -1.72 20.52 -9.67
C TYR A 223 -2.29 19.76 -8.46
N CYS A 224 -1.56 19.86 -7.33
CA CYS A 224 -1.93 19.28 -6.04
C CYS A 224 -2.46 20.36 -5.08
N TYR A 225 -3.68 20.20 -4.56
CA TYR A 225 -4.39 21.26 -3.82
C TYR A 225 -4.34 21.10 -2.28
N ASP A 226 -4.06 19.90 -1.76
CA ASP A 226 -3.81 19.62 -0.33
C ASP A 226 -2.40 19.03 -0.14
N ILE A 227 -1.92 18.92 1.11
CA ILE A 227 -0.53 18.62 1.47
C ILE A 227 -0.14 17.18 1.08
N PRO A 228 0.69 16.96 0.05
CA PRO A 228 1.32 15.66 -0.16
C PRO A 228 2.37 15.42 0.93
N ARG A 229 2.52 14.17 1.36
CA ARG A 229 3.55 13.77 2.33
C ARG A 229 4.53 12.82 1.66
N VAL A 230 5.80 13.19 1.69
CA VAL A 230 6.91 12.35 1.23
C VAL A 230 7.81 12.08 2.44
N LEU A 231 7.78 10.85 2.95
CA LEU A 231 8.40 10.47 4.21
C LEU A 231 9.39 9.33 4.00
N HIS A 232 10.61 9.46 4.53
CA HIS A 232 11.57 8.35 4.53
C HIS A 232 11.81 7.70 3.15
N CYS A 233 11.75 8.51 2.08
CA CYS A 233 12.06 8.08 0.72
C CYS A 233 13.54 8.29 0.44
N HIS A 234 14.16 7.36 -0.29
CA HIS A 234 15.60 7.35 -0.51
C HIS A 234 15.91 7.25 -2.02
N VAL A 235 16.61 8.26 -2.53
CA VAL A 235 17.18 8.25 -3.87
C VAL A 235 18.68 8.05 -3.75
N ASN A 236 19.19 6.93 -4.26
CA ASN A 236 20.61 6.60 -4.08
C ASN A 236 21.14 5.75 -5.26
N PRO A 237 22.24 6.16 -5.93
CA PRO A 237 22.85 5.39 -7.00
C PRO A 237 23.20 3.93 -6.63
N ALA A 238 23.44 3.64 -5.35
CA ALA A 238 23.77 2.31 -4.86
C ALA A 238 22.56 1.33 -4.80
N ILE A 239 21.37 1.79 -5.19
CA ILE A 239 20.12 1.01 -5.22
C ILE A 239 19.98 0.21 -6.54
N GLN A 240 20.70 0.61 -7.61
CA GLN A 240 20.73 -0.09 -8.90
C GLN A 240 21.63 -1.32 -8.93
#